data_AF-A0A8H7NZ53-F1
#
_entry.id   AF-A0A8H7NZ53-F1
#
_cell.length_a   1.000
_cell.length_b   1.000
_cell.length_c   1.000
_cell.angle_alpha   90.00
_cell.angle_beta   90.00
_cell.angle_gamma   90.00
#
_symmetry.space_group_name_H-M   'P 1'
#
loop_
_entity.id
_entity.type
_entity.pdbx_description
1 polymer ?
#
loop_
_entity_poly.entity_id
_entity_poly.type
_entity_poly.pdbx_seq_one_letter_code
_entity_poly.pdbx_strand_id
1 'polypeptide(L)'
;MPHFLDLNYDVLHLIITLLSQNDIFGLALSCRKGFDLALPQILYRIKFPPLDIAFAIHLCGFCSFVLADVVRRAPLVRILELDLRMYSYFLCLNDLQVGEYAFPMAIMKILEHASNLQELTFNPPEYLIQDHPSLLSAAVALPRLDSLTVSSSAPGPTIVSAVISRPRKLVLNFFQRSSRHTWNTLVSNLLQSGIAAYVENLHLIKDDYLSAMPSLQFPRLHHITVSDARIPIGSSFYLAGVFPNLHSLYWEKIKPRSSDKGTISITTRSELDHVQFASCDILPLVGPVRRLTLTKLYERYEIENNIVTALERAAPVVLHLDITRIKFDLAHLSAVAPSIRFLRLQVHSTWKYRLPPSLRKMPLVAVSIFFEVKCRKKYVSDAGSILAELVARNIPSVEYVEVNLCAYRLSPHYDHQRDRTEWHRVTSREADKCTVEKLPQWESDKVEDRLLAMTRV
;
A
#
# COMPACT_ATOMS: atom_id res chain seq x y z
N MET A 1 16.54 -37.88 -20.66
CA MET A 1 16.36 -36.51 -20.15
C MET A 1 16.03 -36.63 -18.67
N PRO A 2 16.75 -35.96 -17.76
CA PRO A 2 16.41 -36.01 -16.33
C PRO A 2 14.98 -35.49 -16.12
N HIS A 3 14.18 -36.16 -15.29
CA HIS A 3 12.84 -35.67 -15.00
C HIS A 3 12.95 -34.40 -14.16
N PHE A 4 12.06 -33.43 -14.37
CA PHE A 4 12.05 -32.17 -13.60
C PHE A 4 12.09 -32.42 -12.08
N LEU A 5 11.38 -33.46 -11.60
CA LEU A 5 11.33 -33.83 -10.19
C LEU A 5 12.62 -34.48 -9.66
N ASP A 6 13.62 -34.73 -10.50
CA ASP A 6 14.93 -35.26 -10.10
C ASP A 6 15.93 -34.16 -9.73
N LEU A 7 15.55 -32.88 -9.92
CA LEU A 7 16.33 -31.74 -9.47
C LEU A 7 16.49 -31.73 -7.93
N ASN A 8 17.56 -31.09 -7.45
CA ASN A 8 17.78 -30.90 -6.02
C ASN A 8 16.62 -30.13 -5.37
N TYR A 9 16.33 -30.42 -4.11
CA TYR A 9 15.19 -29.87 -3.38
C TYR A 9 15.23 -28.34 -3.26
N ASP A 10 16.41 -27.75 -3.08
CA ASP A 10 16.64 -26.30 -3.04
C ASP A 10 16.34 -25.62 -4.38
N VAL A 11 16.77 -26.24 -5.49
CA VAL A 11 16.47 -25.77 -6.85
C VAL A 11 14.97 -25.87 -7.12
N LEU A 12 14.33 -26.98 -6.78
CA LEU A 12 12.88 -27.14 -6.91
C LEU A 12 12.12 -26.11 -6.09
N HIS A 13 12.53 -25.88 -4.84
CA HIS A 13 11.92 -24.88 -3.97
C HIS A 13 12.03 -23.47 -4.58
N LEU A 14 13.20 -23.11 -5.11
CA LEU A 14 13.41 -21.83 -5.79
C LEU A 14 12.51 -21.69 -7.02
N ILE A 15 12.44 -22.71 -7.88
CA ILE A 15 11.56 -22.69 -9.06
C ILE A 15 10.10 -22.51 -8.64
N ILE A 16 9.66 -23.24 -7.62
CA ILE A 16 8.28 -23.18 -7.12
C ILE A 16 7.94 -21.81 -6.55
N THR A 17 8.89 -21.09 -5.92
CA THR A 17 8.66 -19.71 -5.46
C THR A 17 8.47 -18.70 -6.60
N LEU A 18 8.82 -19.07 -7.84
CA LEU A 18 8.66 -18.24 -9.04
C LEU A 18 7.41 -18.60 -9.84
N LEU A 19 6.72 -19.70 -9.50
CA LEU A 19 5.52 -20.13 -10.21
C LEU A 19 4.30 -19.29 -9.82
N SER A 20 3.39 -19.10 -10.77
CA SER A 20 2.09 -18.51 -10.46
C SER A 20 1.27 -19.46 -9.58
N GLN A 21 0.30 -18.92 -8.84
CA GLN A 21 -0.57 -19.75 -8.01
C GLN A 21 -1.30 -20.84 -8.81
N ASN A 22 -1.69 -20.56 -10.06
CA ASN A 22 -2.32 -21.53 -10.95
C ASN A 22 -1.36 -22.66 -11.34
N ASP A 23 -0.11 -22.34 -11.63
CA ASP A 23 0.91 -23.34 -11.99
C ASP A 23 1.27 -24.23 -10.79
N ILE A 24 1.31 -23.64 -9.58
CA ILE A 24 1.52 -24.37 -8.33
C ILE A 24 0.40 -25.39 -8.11
N PHE A 25 -0.86 -25.00 -8.33
CA PHE A 25 -1.99 -25.94 -8.25
C PHE A 25 -1.91 -27.02 -9.33
N GLY A 26 -1.54 -26.66 -10.56
CA GLY A 26 -1.30 -27.64 -11.63
C GLY A 26 -0.25 -28.68 -11.24
N LEU A 27 0.87 -28.23 -10.64
CA LEU A 27 1.90 -29.11 -10.11
C LEU A 27 1.36 -30.02 -9.00
N ALA A 28 0.60 -29.46 -8.06
CA ALA A 28 0.03 -30.21 -6.95
C ALA A 28 -0.94 -31.33 -7.40
N LEU A 29 -1.70 -31.08 -8.48
CA LEU A 29 -2.64 -32.04 -9.04
C LEU A 29 -1.98 -33.12 -9.90
N SER A 30 -0.74 -32.91 -10.35
CA SER A 30 -0.06 -33.83 -11.27
C SER A 30 0.38 -35.14 -10.62
N CYS A 31 0.92 -35.07 -9.39
CA CYS A 31 1.46 -36.24 -8.66
C CYS A 31 1.67 -35.93 -7.18
N ARG A 32 1.87 -36.97 -6.35
CA ARG A 32 2.10 -36.82 -4.90
C ARG A 32 3.35 -36.01 -4.55
N LYS A 33 4.46 -36.24 -5.26
CA LYS A 33 5.70 -35.47 -5.03
C LYS A 33 5.51 -34.00 -5.39
N GLY A 34 4.77 -33.72 -6.47
CA GLY A 34 4.37 -32.37 -6.86
C GLY A 34 3.49 -31.71 -5.79
N PHE A 35 2.54 -32.44 -5.22
CA PHE A 35 1.73 -31.99 -4.09
C PHE A 35 2.57 -31.63 -2.87
N ASP A 36 3.46 -32.52 -2.43
CA ASP A 36 4.31 -32.29 -1.25
C ASP A 36 5.23 -31.07 -1.45
N LEU A 37 5.70 -30.84 -2.69
CA LEU A 37 6.52 -29.68 -3.06
C LEU A 37 5.71 -28.38 -3.15
N ALA A 38 4.48 -28.43 -3.66
CA ALA A 38 3.61 -27.28 -3.84
C ALA A 38 2.93 -26.84 -2.53
N LEU A 39 2.71 -27.77 -1.60
CA LEU A 39 1.93 -27.53 -0.38
C LEU A 39 2.39 -26.33 0.46
N PRO A 40 3.70 -26.10 0.70
CA PRO A 40 4.17 -24.92 1.42
C PRO A 40 3.76 -23.60 0.75
N GLN A 41 3.78 -23.52 -0.58
CA GLN A 41 3.35 -22.31 -1.29
C GLN A 41 1.82 -22.17 -1.33
N ILE A 42 1.09 -23.27 -1.45
CA ILE A 42 -0.39 -23.26 -1.39
C ILE A 42 -0.86 -22.72 -0.04
N LEU A 43 -0.21 -23.13 1.06
CA LEU A 43 -0.56 -22.69 2.41
C LEU A 43 0.11 -21.39 2.85
N TYR A 44 1.10 -20.89 2.11
CA TYR A 44 1.88 -19.69 2.46
C TYR A 44 0.97 -18.49 2.77
N ARG A 45 -0.02 -18.25 1.91
CA ARG A 45 -0.94 -17.12 2.02
C ARG A 45 -2.39 -17.55 1.82
N ILE A 46 -3.14 -17.51 2.90
CA ILE A 46 -4.56 -17.86 2.92
C ILE A 46 -5.39 -16.58 3.03
N LYS A 47 -6.11 -16.30 1.96
CA LYS A 47 -7.07 -15.20 1.85
C LYS A 47 -8.41 -15.77 1.48
N PHE A 48 -9.44 -15.35 2.18
CA PHE A 48 -10.81 -15.67 1.80
C PHE A 48 -11.42 -14.51 1.03
N PRO A 49 -12.17 -14.79 -0.05
CA PRO A 49 -12.88 -13.74 -0.77
C PRO A 49 -13.85 -13.03 0.17
N PRO A 50 -14.01 -11.71 0.05
CA PRO A 50 -14.94 -10.97 0.88
C PRO A 50 -16.39 -11.38 0.56
N LEU A 51 -17.19 -11.55 1.63
CA LEU A 51 -18.66 -11.40 1.63
C LEU A 51 -19.44 -12.29 0.64
N ASP A 52 -19.21 -13.61 0.64
CA ASP A 52 -20.07 -14.57 -0.09
C ASP A 52 -20.28 -15.86 0.70
N ILE A 53 -21.34 -16.63 0.42
CA ILE A 53 -21.63 -17.97 0.96
C ILE A 53 -20.42 -18.90 0.76
N ALA A 54 -19.70 -18.71 -0.35
CA ALA A 54 -18.45 -19.41 -0.64
C ALA A 54 -17.39 -19.24 0.47
N PHE A 55 -17.41 -18.15 1.24
CA PHE A 55 -16.51 -17.94 2.38
C PHE A 55 -16.61 -19.07 3.39
N ALA A 56 -17.83 -19.40 3.86
CA ALA A 56 -18.02 -20.44 4.87
C ALA A 56 -17.56 -21.82 4.35
N ILE A 57 -17.88 -22.14 3.09
CA ILE A 57 -17.48 -23.39 2.46
C ILE A 57 -15.95 -23.49 2.35
N HIS A 58 -15.29 -22.45 1.84
CA HIS A 58 -13.83 -22.42 1.69
C HIS A 58 -13.12 -22.47 3.04
N LEU A 59 -13.68 -21.78 4.02
CA LEU A 59 -13.12 -21.72 5.35
C LEU A 59 -13.25 -23.06 6.10
N CYS A 60 -14.38 -23.75 5.96
CA CYS A 60 -14.56 -25.13 6.43
C CYS A 60 -13.63 -26.12 5.72
N GLY A 61 -13.48 -25.98 4.39
CA GLY A 61 -12.56 -26.79 3.60
C GLY A 61 -11.11 -26.59 4.03
N PHE A 62 -10.70 -25.34 4.24
CA PHE A 62 -9.39 -24.97 4.78
C PHE A 62 -9.16 -25.57 6.17
N CYS A 63 -10.10 -25.39 7.10
CA CYS A 63 -9.94 -25.93 8.45
C CYS A 63 -9.84 -27.45 8.47
N SER A 64 -10.74 -28.13 7.74
CA SER A 64 -10.68 -29.60 7.60
C SER A 64 -9.35 -30.04 7.01
N PHE A 65 -8.87 -29.35 5.97
CA PHE A 65 -7.61 -29.66 5.32
C PHE A 65 -6.42 -29.46 6.24
N VAL A 66 -6.29 -28.33 6.95
CA VAL A 66 -5.15 -28.10 7.84
C VAL A 66 -5.20 -29.04 9.04
N LEU A 67 -6.37 -29.23 9.65
CA LEU A 67 -6.51 -30.07 10.84
C LEU A 67 -6.26 -31.55 10.61
N ALA A 68 -6.44 -32.05 9.38
CA ALA A 68 -6.10 -33.42 9.02
C ALA A 68 -4.61 -33.76 9.24
N ASP A 69 -3.72 -32.77 9.29
CA ASP A 69 -2.32 -32.91 9.68
C ASP A 69 -1.81 -31.58 10.28
N VAL A 70 -2.41 -31.17 11.40
CA VAL A 70 -2.21 -29.83 11.98
C VAL A 70 -0.73 -29.55 12.29
N VAL A 71 0.00 -30.55 12.76
CA VAL A 71 1.42 -30.43 13.14
C VAL A 71 2.29 -30.11 11.93
N ARG A 72 1.98 -30.66 10.74
CA ARG A 72 2.77 -30.40 9.53
C ARG A 72 2.23 -29.24 8.71
N ARG A 73 0.91 -29.02 8.69
CA ARG A 73 0.26 -28.05 7.79
C ARG A 73 0.13 -26.66 8.40
N ALA A 74 -0.22 -26.53 9.68
CA ALA A 74 -0.40 -25.22 10.31
C ALA A 74 0.89 -24.38 10.34
N PRO A 75 2.10 -24.95 10.59
CA PRO A 75 3.34 -24.19 10.51
C PRO A 75 3.73 -23.72 9.10
N LEU A 76 3.05 -24.18 8.04
CA LEU A 76 3.27 -23.70 6.68
C LEU A 76 2.52 -22.39 6.39
N VAL A 77 1.52 -22.05 7.23
CA VAL A 77 0.75 -20.82 7.08
C VAL A 77 1.57 -19.64 7.58
N ARG A 78 1.85 -18.67 6.70
CA ARG A 78 2.60 -17.44 7.04
C ARG A 78 1.75 -16.20 7.03
N ILE A 79 0.78 -16.12 6.12
CA ILE A 79 -0.16 -15.01 5.99
C ILE A 79 -1.57 -15.57 6.08
N LEU A 80 -2.33 -15.12 7.06
CA LEU A 80 -3.70 -15.56 7.29
C LEU A 80 -4.64 -14.36 7.43
N GLU A 81 -5.60 -14.24 6.51
CA GLU A 81 -6.61 -13.17 6.53
C GLU A 81 -7.98 -13.71 6.93
N LEU A 82 -8.35 -13.52 8.19
CA LEU A 82 -9.60 -13.95 8.80
C LEU A 82 -10.50 -12.76 9.14
N ASP A 83 -11.47 -12.52 8.26
CA ASP A 83 -12.57 -11.59 8.53
C ASP A 83 -13.79 -12.35 9.05
N LEU A 84 -13.83 -12.55 10.37
CA LEU A 84 -14.87 -13.35 11.02
C LEU A 84 -16.14 -12.55 11.34
N ARG A 85 -16.22 -11.27 10.96
CA ARG A 85 -17.43 -10.45 11.15
C ARG A 85 -18.63 -11.03 10.42
N MET A 86 -18.39 -11.81 9.36
CA MET A 86 -19.46 -12.47 8.63
C MET A 86 -20.11 -13.61 9.40
N TYR A 87 -19.48 -14.08 10.47
CA TYR A 87 -20.05 -15.11 11.33
C TYR A 87 -21.47 -14.74 11.81
N SER A 88 -21.77 -13.46 12.03
CA SER A 88 -23.13 -13.03 12.47
C SER A 88 -24.17 -13.17 11.38
N TYR A 89 -23.77 -13.02 10.11
CA TYR A 89 -24.71 -13.11 9.01
C TYR A 89 -25.13 -14.57 8.76
N PHE A 90 -24.23 -15.52 8.97
CA PHE A 90 -24.54 -16.94 8.86
C PHE A 90 -25.49 -17.42 9.97
N LEU A 91 -25.45 -16.81 11.17
CA LEU A 91 -26.42 -17.09 12.23
C LEU A 91 -27.86 -16.74 11.85
N CYS A 92 -28.08 -15.78 10.96
CA CYS A 92 -29.41 -15.30 10.58
C CYS A 92 -29.97 -15.93 9.29
N LEU A 93 -29.16 -16.70 8.55
CA LEU A 93 -29.41 -16.98 7.13
C LEU A 93 -30.21 -18.25 6.82
N ASN A 94 -30.83 -18.92 7.80
CA ASN A 94 -32.00 -19.83 7.65
C ASN A 94 -32.17 -20.67 8.92
N ASP A 95 -33.39 -21.12 9.22
CA ASP A 95 -33.76 -22.12 10.24
C ASP A 95 -33.01 -23.48 10.16
N LEU A 96 -32.06 -23.60 9.25
CA LEU A 96 -30.97 -24.55 9.30
C LEU A 96 -29.97 -24.05 10.33
N GLN A 97 -30.10 -24.53 11.58
CA GLN A 97 -28.97 -24.58 12.51
C GLN A 97 -27.82 -25.26 11.77
N VAL A 98 -26.94 -24.52 11.12
CA VAL A 98 -25.63 -25.04 10.76
C VAL A 98 -24.99 -25.30 12.12
N GLY A 99 -25.04 -26.57 12.52
CA GLY A 99 -25.02 -26.96 13.94
C GLY A 99 -23.82 -26.42 14.69
N GLU A 100 -24.00 -26.24 16.01
CA GLU A 100 -22.95 -26.13 17.04
C GLU A 100 -21.53 -26.01 16.47
N TYR A 101 -21.20 -24.81 16.00
CA TYR A 101 -20.12 -24.66 15.01
C TYR A 101 -18.77 -25.05 15.62
N ALA A 102 -18.20 -26.17 15.17
CA ALA A 102 -16.83 -26.62 15.47
C ALA A 102 -15.74 -25.65 14.96
N PHE A 103 -16.15 -24.56 14.30
CA PHE A 103 -15.29 -23.69 13.53
C PHE A 103 -14.36 -22.78 14.36
N PRO A 104 -14.83 -22.09 15.42
CA PRO A 104 -13.95 -21.29 16.26
C PRO A 104 -12.87 -22.16 16.95
N MET A 105 -13.26 -23.37 17.38
CA MET A 105 -12.33 -24.36 17.94
C MET A 105 -11.33 -24.87 16.89
N ALA A 106 -11.77 -25.05 15.65
CA ALA A 106 -10.90 -25.42 14.54
C ALA A 106 -9.86 -24.34 14.23
N ILE A 107 -10.26 -23.07 14.13
CA ILE A 107 -9.31 -21.95 13.96
C ILE A 107 -8.36 -21.89 15.13
N MET A 108 -8.87 -21.95 16.36
CA MET A 108 -8.05 -21.90 17.57
C MET A 108 -6.94 -22.95 17.51
N LYS A 109 -7.27 -24.22 17.22
CA LYS A 109 -6.28 -25.30 17.06
C LYS A 109 -5.25 -25.03 15.96
N ILE A 110 -5.68 -24.42 14.85
CA ILE A 110 -4.77 -24.04 13.76
C ILE A 110 -3.81 -22.95 14.24
N LEU A 111 -4.32 -21.90 14.90
CA LEU A 111 -3.51 -20.80 15.42
C LEU A 111 -2.49 -21.28 16.47
N GLU A 112 -2.89 -22.19 17.36
CA GLU A 112 -1.99 -22.81 18.34
C GLU A 112 -0.79 -23.50 17.69
N HIS A 113 -0.95 -24.05 16.49
CA HIS A 113 0.11 -24.75 15.75
C HIS A 113 0.76 -23.88 14.65
N ALA A 114 0.24 -22.69 14.39
CA ALA A 114 0.75 -21.77 13.36
C ALA A 114 1.99 -21.00 13.84
N SER A 115 3.00 -21.74 14.28
CA SER A 115 4.24 -21.21 14.88
C SER A 115 5.06 -20.28 13.97
N ASN A 116 4.84 -20.34 12.65
CA ASN A 116 5.49 -19.48 11.66
C ASN A 116 4.55 -18.40 11.08
N LEU A 117 3.40 -18.15 11.70
CA LEU A 117 2.52 -17.09 11.23
C LEU A 117 3.18 -15.72 11.43
N GLN A 118 3.33 -14.99 10.33
CA GLN A 118 4.01 -13.68 10.27
C GLN A 118 3.00 -12.54 10.09
N GLU A 119 1.94 -12.77 9.32
CA GLU A 119 0.89 -11.77 9.10
C GLU A 119 -0.47 -12.34 9.46
N LEU A 120 -1.19 -11.64 10.35
CA LEU A 120 -2.54 -12.00 10.75
C LEU A 120 -3.46 -10.80 10.55
N THR A 121 -4.49 -10.97 9.71
CA THR A 121 -5.69 -10.12 9.76
C THR A 121 -6.76 -10.84 10.54
N PHE A 122 -7.18 -10.28 11.67
CA PHE A 122 -8.09 -10.93 12.60
C PHE A 122 -9.14 -9.95 13.09
N ASN A 123 -10.34 -10.06 12.51
CA ASN A 123 -11.48 -9.20 12.83
C ASN A 123 -12.64 -10.04 13.39
N PRO A 124 -12.53 -10.58 14.62
CA PRO A 124 -13.64 -11.28 15.24
C PRO A 124 -14.73 -10.28 15.70
N PRO A 125 -16.01 -10.65 15.58
CA PRO A 125 -17.08 -9.92 16.25
C PRO A 125 -17.02 -10.19 17.76
N GLU A 126 -17.56 -9.27 18.56
CA GLU A 126 -17.44 -9.31 20.03
C GLU A 126 -18.06 -10.56 20.65
N TYR A 127 -19.27 -10.93 20.24
CA TYR A 127 -19.98 -12.11 20.77
C TYR A 127 -19.20 -13.41 20.51
N LEU A 128 -18.48 -13.52 19.38
CA LEU A 128 -17.67 -14.71 19.08
C LEU A 128 -16.53 -14.89 20.10
N ILE A 129 -15.95 -13.78 20.58
CA ILE A 129 -14.90 -13.82 21.60
C ILE A 129 -15.48 -14.05 23.00
N GLN A 130 -16.70 -13.58 23.27
CA GLN A 130 -17.42 -13.89 24.50
C GLN A 130 -17.70 -15.39 24.61
N ASP A 131 -18.14 -16.01 23.51
CA ASP A 131 -18.45 -17.45 23.46
C ASP A 131 -17.18 -18.32 23.40
N HIS A 132 -16.11 -17.82 22.76
CA HIS A 132 -14.86 -18.57 22.54
C HIS A 132 -13.60 -17.75 22.90
N PRO A 133 -13.35 -17.44 24.19
CA PRO A 133 -12.19 -16.65 24.62
C PRO A 133 -10.84 -17.32 24.31
N SER A 134 -10.82 -18.65 24.19
CA SER A 134 -9.62 -19.40 23.80
C SER A 134 -9.14 -19.07 22.39
N LEU A 135 -10.05 -18.66 21.48
CA LEU A 135 -9.67 -18.22 20.15
C LEU A 135 -8.81 -16.94 20.20
N LEU A 136 -9.21 -15.98 21.04
CA LEU A 136 -8.42 -14.77 21.29
C LEU A 136 -7.06 -15.14 21.90
N SER A 137 -7.06 -16.03 22.88
CA SER A 137 -5.83 -16.50 23.55
C SER A 137 -4.83 -17.12 22.57
N ALA A 138 -5.31 -17.96 21.64
CA ALA A 138 -4.48 -18.53 20.59
C ALA A 138 -3.91 -17.48 19.64
N ALA A 139 -4.71 -16.47 19.24
CA ALA A 139 -4.24 -15.40 18.35
C ALA A 139 -3.16 -14.52 18.99
N VAL A 140 -3.29 -14.18 20.28
CA VAL A 140 -2.32 -13.32 20.98
C VAL A 140 -1.04 -14.07 21.36
N ALA A 141 -1.10 -15.40 21.49
CA ALA A 141 0.04 -16.27 21.81
C ALA A 141 0.97 -16.58 20.62
N LEU A 142 0.68 -16.05 19.43
CA LEU A 142 1.51 -16.27 18.25
C LEU A 142 2.88 -15.59 18.43
N PRO A 143 4.01 -16.33 18.38
CA PRO A 143 5.32 -15.79 18.78
C PRO A 143 6.03 -14.99 17.68
N ARG A 144 5.65 -15.15 16.40
CA ARG A 144 6.40 -14.65 15.24
C ARG A 144 5.64 -13.65 14.37
N LEU A 145 4.51 -13.12 14.86
CA LEU A 145 3.72 -12.13 14.12
C LEU A 145 4.48 -10.80 13.96
N ASP A 146 4.81 -10.48 12.71
CA ASP A 146 5.43 -9.22 12.28
C ASP A 146 4.39 -8.17 11.88
N SER A 147 3.25 -8.61 11.34
CA SER A 147 2.14 -7.75 10.93
C SER A 147 0.82 -8.20 11.56
N LEU A 148 0.13 -7.26 12.20
CA LEU A 148 -1.18 -7.47 12.81
C LEU A 148 -2.19 -6.48 12.25
N THR A 149 -3.30 -6.98 11.70
CA THR A 149 -4.47 -6.18 11.33
C THR A 149 -5.64 -6.55 12.23
N VAL A 150 -6.17 -5.57 12.96
CA VAL A 150 -7.33 -5.76 13.85
C VAL A 150 -8.34 -4.65 13.67
N SER A 151 -9.61 -4.98 13.92
CA SER A 151 -10.69 -4.00 14.00
C SER A 151 -10.67 -3.27 15.33
N SER A 152 -11.17 -2.03 15.37
CA SER A 152 -11.35 -1.26 16.61
C SER A 152 -12.51 -1.73 17.48
N SER A 153 -13.25 -2.77 17.07
CA SER A 153 -14.32 -3.36 17.88
C SER A 153 -13.79 -3.84 19.23
N ALA A 154 -14.68 -4.11 20.19
CA ALA A 154 -14.34 -4.53 21.55
C ALA A 154 -13.18 -5.55 21.68
N PRO A 155 -13.05 -6.60 20.84
CA PRO A 155 -11.91 -7.51 20.95
C PRO A 155 -10.57 -6.92 20.47
N GLY A 156 -10.57 -5.92 19.59
CA GLY A 156 -9.38 -5.29 19.04
C GLY A 156 -8.41 -4.74 20.08
N PRO A 157 -8.87 -3.82 20.97
CA PRO A 157 -8.06 -3.34 22.08
C PRO A 157 -7.49 -4.47 22.94
N THR A 158 -8.24 -5.54 23.17
CA THR A 158 -7.79 -6.69 23.97
C THR A 158 -6.70 -7.49 23.25
N ILE A 159 -6.85 -7.74 21.94
CA ILE A 159 -5.83 -8.39 21.11
C ILE A 159 -4.52 -7.59 21.18
N VAL A 160 -4.62 -6.28 20.96
CA VAL A 160 -3.46 -5.38 21.00
C VAL A 160 -2.83 -5.36 22.39
N SER A 161 -3.61 -5.36 23.47
CA SER A 161 -3.01 -5.39 24.81
C SER A 161 -2.24 -6.68 25.13
N ALA A 162 -2.62 -7.81 24.53
CA ALA A 162 -2.18 -9.13 24.96
C ALA A 162 -1.21 -9.83 23.97
N VAL A 163 -1.05 -9.33 22.75
CA VAL A 163 -0.20 -9.97 21.73
C VAL A 163 1.28 -10.00 22.14
N ILE A 164 1.90 -11.18 22.06
CA ILE A 164 3.28 -11.39 22.52
C ILE A 164 4.35 -11.02 21.48
N SER A 165 3.99 -11.02 20.18
CA SER A 165 4.95 -10.97 19.07
C SER A 165 5.59 -9.61 18.81
N ARG A 166 5.08 -8.54 19.41
CA ARG A 166 5.55 -7.15 19.21
C ARG A 166 5.66 -6.78 17.71
N PRO A 167 4.54 -6.76 16.98
CA PRO A 167 4.54 -6.60 15.53
C PRO A 167 5.15 -5.26 15.09
N ARG A 168 5.92 -5.28 13.99
CA ARG A 168 6.51 -4.07 13.35
C ARG A 168 5.49 -3.34 12.49
N LYS A 169 4.47 -4.04 12.00
CA LYS A 169 3.35 -3.46 11.23
C LYS A 169 2.04 -3.64 11.97
N LEU A 170 1.35 -2.53 12.20
CA LEU A 170 0.04 -2.52 12.85
C LEU A 170 -0.97 -1.82 11.95
N VAL A 171 -2.08 -2.51 11.65
CA VAL A 171 -3.20 -1.97 10.90
C VAL A 171 -4.42 -1.95 11.83
N LEU A 172 -4.96 -0.76 12.06
CA LEU A 172 -6.12 -0.53 12.93
C LEU A 172 -7.31 -0.11 12.07
N ASN A 173 -8.35 -0.92 12.07
CA ASN A 173 -9.53 -0.69 11.23
C ASN A 173 -10.74 -0.25 12.05
N PHE A 174 -11.09 1.03 11.93
CA PHE A 174 -12.20 1.65 12.62
C PHE A 174 -13.50 1.41 11.86
N PHE A 175 -14.06 0.21 12.03
CA PHE A 175 -15.36 -0.10 11.45
C PHE A 175 -16.48 0.56 12.25
N GLN A 176 -17.48 1.09 11.53
CA GLN A 176 -18.59 1.85 12.10
C GLN A 176 -18.11 3.13 12.82
N ARG A 177 -19.02 4.04 13.17
CA ARG A 177 -18.67 5.26 13.93
C ARG A 177 -18.19 4.86 15.33
N SER A 178 -16.94 4.43 15.42
CA SER A 178 -16.30 4.08 16.68
C SER A 178 -16.50 5.24 17.63
N SER A 179 -16.93 4.95 18.86
CA SER A 179 -17.09 6.02 19.84
C SER A 179 -15.71 6.54 20.24
N ARG A 180 -15.64 7.80 20.70
CA ARG A 180 -14.42 8.34 21.31
C ARG A 180 -13.94 7.49 22.49
N HIS A 181 -14.86 6.82 23.18
CA HIS A 181 -14.53 5.90 24.27
C HIS A 181 -13.75 4.69 23.76
N THR A 182 -14.21 4.04 22.69
CA THR A 182 -13.52 2.92 22.04
C THR A 182 -12.10 3.28 21.62
N TRP A 183 -11.93 4.48 21.05
CA TRP A 183 -10.61 5.02 20.71
C TRP A 183 -9.72 5.18 21.95
N ASN A 184 -10.21 5.84 23.00
CA ASN A 184 -9.46 6.03 24.24
C ASN A 184 -9.05 4.70 24.89
N THR A 185 -9.91 3.69 24.85
CA THR A 185 -9.60 2.33 25.34
C THR A 185 -8.47 1.70 24.52
N LEU A 186 -8.55 1.77 23.19
CA LEU A 186 -7.48 1.27 22.30
C LEU A 186 -6.14 1.97 22.57
N VAL A 187 -6.15 3.30 22.69
CA VAL A 187 -4.98 4.11 23.03
C VAL A 187 -4.38 3.67 24.37
N SER A 188 -5.21 3.50 25.39
CA SER A 188 -4.77 3.06 26.72
C SER A 188 -4.11 1.69 26.66
N ASN A 189 -4.68 0.77 25.88
CA ASN A 189 -4.15 -0.58 25.70
C ASN A 189 -2.83 -0.61 24.89
N LEU A 190 -2.70 0.27 23.88
CA LEU A 190 -1.45 0.46 23.15
C LEU A 190 -0.32 0.95 24.06
N LEU A 191 -0.62 1.87 24.97
CA LEU A 191 0.33 2.37 25.96
C LEU A 191 0.74 1.26 26.94
N GLN A 192 -0.23 0.51 27.46
CA GLN A 192 0.02 -0.54 28.46
C GLN A 192 0.80 -1.73 27.89
N SER A 193 0.53 -2.14 26.65
CA SER A 193 1.24 -3.26 26.01
C SER A 193 2.67 -2.95 25.59
N GLY A 194 3.02 -1.67 25.47
CA GLY A 194 4.31 -1.24 24.94
C GLY A 194 4.51 -1.53 23.45
N ILE A 195 3.48 -1.99 22.72
CA ILE A 195 3.57 -2.28 21.28
C ILE A 195 3.97 -1.05 20.48
N ALA A 196 3.51 0.15 20.88
CA ALA A 196 3.87 1.40 20.24
C ALA A 196 5.40 1.62 20.13
N ALA A 197 6.20 1.03 21.02
CA ALA A 197 7.65 1.10 20.98
C ALA A 197 8.30 0.27 19.84
N TYR A 198 7.57 -0.68 19.25
CA TYR A 198 8.08 -1.62 18.24
C TYR A 198 7.53 -1.37 16.84
N VAL A 199 6.37 -0.70 16.73
CA VAL A 199 5.71 -0.45 15.44
C VAL A 199 6.53 0.53 14.60
N GLU A 200 6.86 0.10 13.38
CA GLU A 200 7.53 0.87 12.33
C GLU A 200 6.57 1.33 11.24
N ASN A 201 5.49 0.57 11.02
CA ASN A 201 4.46 0.84 10.02
C ASN A 201 3.08 0.84 10.67
N LEU A 202 2.41 1.98 10.66
CA LEU A 202 1.06 2.15 11.21
C LEU A 202 0.07 2.46 10.09
N HIS A 203 -1.02 1.71 9.98
CA HIS A 203 -2.09 2.00 9.04
C HIS A 203 -3.41 2.18 9.79
N LEU A 204 -3.96 3.38 9.71
CA LEU A 204 -5.24 3.75 10.31
C LEU A 204 -6.30 3.80 9.22
N ILE A 205 -7.30 2.91 9.30
CA ILE A 205 -8.38 2.82 8.31
C ILE A 205 -9.65 3.35 8.97
N LYS A 206 -10.31 4.34 8.34
CA LYS A 206 -11.57 4.97 8.80
C LYS A 206 -11.46 5.66 10.16
N ASP A 207 -10.27 6.14 10.51
CA ASP A 207 -10.04 6.83 11.77
C ASP A 207 -10.51 8.30 11.71
N ASP A 208 -11.54 8.62 12.48
CA ASP A 208 -12.05 9.99 12.62
C ASP A 208 -11.38 10.76 13.80
N TYR A 209 -10.42 10.13 14.51
CA TYR A 209 -9.85 10.59 15.78
C TYR A 209 -8.34 10.81 15.76
N LEU A 210 -7.71 10.97 14.60
CA LEU A 210 -6.29 11.34 14.50
C LEU A 210 -5.88 12.53 15.40
N SER A 211 -6.80 13.47 15.63
CA SER A 211 -6.55 14.65 16.47
C SER A 211 -6.45 14.32 17.96
N ALA A 212 -6.91 13.13 18.36
CA ALA A 212 -6.85 12.59 19.71
C ALA A 212 -5.63 11.69 19.95
N MET A 213 -4.61 11.72 19.07
CA MET A 213 -3.33 11.00 19.27
C MET A 213 -2.25 11.63 20.19
N PRO A 214 -2.38 12.83 20.82
CA PRO A 214 -1.21 13.50 21.40
C PRO A 214 -0.59 12.80 22.62
N SER A 215 -1.22 11.76 23.18
CA SER A 215 -0.66 10.97 24.28
C SER A 215 0.15 9.75 23.82
N LEU A 216 0.05 9.33 22.57
CA LEU A 216 0.79 8.19 22.05
C LEU A 216 2.16 8.64 21.54
N GLN A 217 3.20 7.87 21.84
CA GLN A 217 4.50 8.02 21.19
C GLN A 217 4.86 6.71 20.51
N PHE A 218 5.15 6.79 19.22
CA PHE A 218 5.70 5.67 18.48
C PHE A 218 7.14 5.99 18.09
N PRO A 219 8.11 5.71 18.97
CA PRO A 219 9.49 6.12 18.77
C PRO A 219 10.16 5.47 17.56
N ARG A 220 9.65 4.34 17.06
CA ARG A 220 10.20 3.64 15.88
C ARG A 220 9.37 3.80 14.60
N LEU A 221 8.30 4.60 14.64
CA LEU A 221 7.43 4.72 13.49
C LEU A 221 8.11 5.47 12.35
N HIS A 222 8.24 4.80 11.21
CA HIS A 222 8.81 5.34 9.99
C HIS A 222 7.76 5.65 8.93
N HIS A 223 6.68 4.86 8.90
CA HIS A 223 5.63 5.00 7.89
C HIS A 223 4.26 5.03 8.55
N ILE A 224 3.46 6.02 8.19
CA ILE A 224 2.05 6.08 8.57
C ILE A 224 1.16 6.20 7.33
N THR A 225 0.16 5.32 7.27
CA THR A 225 -0.92 5.38 6.29
C THR A 225 -2.22 5.72 7.01
N VAL A 226 -2.95 6.68 6.46
CA VAL A 226 -4.33 7.00 6.87
C VAL A 226 -5.21 6.80 5.65
N SER A 227 -6.22 5.95 5.76
CA SER A 227 -7.15 5.71 4.65
C SER A 227 -8.61 5.83 5.07
N ASP A 228 -9.48 6.28 4.17
CA ASP A 228 -10.94 6.35 4.36
C ASP A 228 -11.40 7.17 5.58
N ALA A 229 -10.60 8.12 6.05
CA ALA A 229 -10.87 8.94 7.24
C ALA A 229 -11.68 10.21 6.94
N ARG A 230 -12.45 10.68 7.94
CA ARG A 230 -13.09 12.00 7.90
C ARG A 230 -12.45 12.95 8.90
N ILE A 231 -11.75 13.95 8.41
CA ILE A 231 -10.99 14.86 9.26
C ILE A 231 -11.76 16.16 9.49
N PRO A 232 -11.91 16.63 10.75
CA PRO A 232 -12.45 17.96 11.02
C PRO A 232 -11.60 19.05 10.38
N ILE A 233 -12.24 20.00 9.70
CA ILE A 233 -11.57 21.17 9.15
C ILE A 233 -11.00 22.04 10.27
N GLY A 234 -9.85 22.68 10.02
CA GLY A 234 -9.13 23.45 11.04
C GLY A 234 -8.30 22.59 12.00
N SER A 235 -8.27 21.26 11.81
CA SER A 235 -7.40 20.39 12.59
C SER A 235 -5.93 20.70 12.31
N SER A 236 -5.15 20.79 13.39
CA SER A 236 -3.69 20.81 13.33
C SER A 236 -3.16 19.53 13.95
N PHE A 237 -2.29 18.83 13.22
CA PHE A 237 -1.67 17.59 13.65
C PHE A 237 -0.20 17.82 13.96
N TYR A 238 0.17 17.72 15.23
CA TYR A 238 1.57 17.80 15.66
C TYR A 238 2.21 16.40 15.64
N LEU A 239 2.60 15.93 14.46
CA LEU A 239 3.20 14.61 14.29
C LEU A 239 4.63 14.54 14.85
N ALA A 240 5.32 15.68 14.92
CA ALA A 240 6.66 15.82 15.47
C ALA A 240 6.86 15.19 16.87
N GLY A 241 5.88 15.36 17.76
CA GLY A 241 5.94 14.82 19.13
C GLY A 241 5.52 13.37 19.23
N VAL A 242 4.59 12.95 18.38
CA VAL A 242 3.99 11.60 18.40
C VAL A 242 4.88 10.59 17.66
N PHE A 243 5.47 11.02 16.54
CA PHE A 243 6.23 10.20 15.59
C PHE A 243 7.59 10.83 15.28
N PRO A 244 8.56 10.80 16.21
CA PRO A 244 9.82 11.53 16.06
C PRO A 244 10.69 11.06 14.88
N ASN A 245 10.52 9.81 14.43
CA ASN A 245 11.31 9.19 13.34
C ASN A 245 10.48 8.95 12.06
N LEU A 246 9.40 9.72 11.88
CA LEU A 246 8.52 9.58 10.73
C LEU A 246 9.23 10.01 9.44
N HIS A 247 9.25 9.12 8.45
CA HIS A 247 9.83 9.36 7.13
C HIS A 247 8.78 9.40 6.03
N SER A 248 7.70 8.62 6.13
CA SER A 248 6.67 8.57 5.09
C SER A 248 5.26 8.73 5.63
N LEU A 249 4.47 9.51 4.88
CA LEU A 249 3.07 9.79 5.16
C LEU A 249 2.23 9.48 3.94
N TYR A 250 1.32 8.51 4.05
CA TYR A 250 0.38 8.18 2.99
C TYR A 250 -1.06 8.46 3.41
N TRP A 251 -1.73 9.31 2.64
CA TRP A 251 -3.12 9.70 2.87
C TRP A 251 -3.96 9.24 1.68
N GLU A 252 -4.96 8.40 1.96
CA GLU A 252 -5.83 7.81 0.96
C GLU A 252 -7.31 8.08 1.27
N LYS A 253 -8.10 8.54 0.29
CA LYS A 253 -9.57 8.69 0.45
C LYS A 253 -9.98 9.57 1.64
N ILE A 254 -9.17 10.57 1.96
CA ILE A 254 -9.41 11.50 3.07
C ILE A 254 -10.46 12.53 2.67
N LYS A 255 -11.47 12.70 3.52
CA LYS A 255 -12.58 13.64 3.30
C LYS A 255 -12.71 14.61 4.48
N PRO A 256 -13.12 15.87 4.26
CA PRO A 256 -13.46 16.75 5.36
C PRO A 256 -14.77 16.29 6.02
N ARG A 257 -14.89 16.53 7.33
CA ARG A 257 -16.10 16.17 8.08
C ARG A 257 -17.29 17.09 7.78
N SER A 258 -17.02 18.37 7.51
CA SER A 258 -18.01 19.37 7.07
C SER A 258 -17.63 19.91 5.68
N SER A 259 -18.51 20.70 5.08
CA SER A 259 -18.26 21.39 3.80
C SER A 259 -17.49 22.70 3.95
N ASP A 260 -17.02 23.02 5.17
CA ASP A 260 -16.44 24.33 5.45
C ASP A 260 -15.08 24.50 4.75
N LYS A 261 -14.77 25.74 4.36
CA LYS A 261 -13.48 26.08 3.78
C LYS A 261 -12.48 26.33 4.91
N GLY A 262 -11.70 25.32 5.27
CA GLY A 262 -10.57 25.53 6.15
C GLY A 262 -9.44 24.55 5.85
N THR A 263 -8.27 24.89 6.36
CA THR A 263 -7.05 24.15 6.09
C THR A 263 -6.81 23.09 7.16
N ILE A 264 -6.11 22.03 6.76
CA ILE A 264 -5.52 21.09 7.70
C ILE A 264 -4.02 21.35 7.67
N SER A 265 -3.40 21.45 8.84
CA SER A 265 -1.96 21.61 8.96
C SER A 265 -1.35 20.37 9.61
N ILE A 266 -0.20 19.94 9.08
CA ILE A 266 0.60 18.85 9.64
C ILE A 266 1.98 19.42 9.94
N THR A 267 2.35 19.38 11.21
CA THR A 267 3.66 19.81 11.68
C THR A 267 4.52 18.58 11.97
N THR A 268 5.64 18.46 11.26
CA THR A 268 6.66 17.42 11.48
C THR A 268 7.94 18.06 12.01
N ARG A 269 8.76 17.30 12.74
CA ARG A 269 10.02 17.79 13.31
C ARG A 269 11.12 17.84 12.27
N SER A 270 11.18 16.78 11.47
CA SER A 270 12.11 16.58 10.37
C SER A 270 11.40 16.77 9.04
N GLU A 271 12.22 16.96 8.01
CA GLU A 271 11.80 16.79 6.63
C GLU A 271 11.26 15.36 6.44
N LEU A 272 10.09 15.24 5.83
CA LEU A 272 9.56 13.94 5.43
C LEU A 272 10.24 13.49 4.14
N ASP A 273 10.59 12.22 4.09
CA ASP A 273 11.18 11.62 2.92
C ASP A 273 10.16 11.45 1.79
N HIS A 274 8.95 10.99 2.12
CA HIS A 274 7.89 10.75 1.14
C HIS A 274 6.50 11.09 1.68
N VAL A 275 5.78 11.92 0.94
CA VAL A 275 4.35 12.17 1.19
C VAL A 275 3.56 11.80 -0.04
N GLN A 276 2.48 11.05 0.16
CA GLN A 276 1.56 10.68 -0.91
C GLN A 276 0.12 11.02 -0.53
N PHE A 277 -0.56 11.71 -1.44
CA PHE A 277 -1.99 12.01 -1.36
C PHE A 277 -2.71 11.32 -2.52
N ALA A 278 -3.56 10.35 -2.19
CA ALA A 278 -4.34 9.57 -3.15
C ALA A 278 -5.83 9.69 -2.86
N SER A 279 -6.62 10.15 -3.82
CA SER A 279 -8.06 10.37 -3.67
C SER A 279 -8.40 11.26 -2.47
N CYS A 280 -7.67 12.35 -2.25
CA CYS A 280 -7.96 13.25 -1.13
C CYS A 280 -8.83 14.43 -1.58
N ASP A 281 -9.81 14.81 -0.75
CA ASP A 281 -10.61 16.04 -0.92
C ASP A 281 -9.84 17.28 -0.44
N ILE A 282 -8.90 17.07 0.48
CA ILE A 282 -8.13 18.11 1.17
C ILE A 282 -6.65 17.78 1.11
N LEU A 283 -5.82 18.79 0.88
CA LEU A 283 -4.36 18.69 0.91
C LEU A 283 -3.85 19.33 2.20
N PRO A 284 -3.41 18.52 3.17
CA PRO A 284 -2.79 19.05 4.37
C PRO A 284 -1.53 19.82 4.01
N LEU A 285 -1.34 20.93 4.72
CA LEU A 285 -0.12 21.70 4.63
C LEU A 285 0.93 21.00 5.47
N VAL A 286 1.83 20.29 4.79
CA VAL A 286 3.01 19.65 5.39
C VAL A 286 4.19 20.61 5.28
N GLY A 287 5.15 20.51 6.20
CA GLY A 287 6.44 21.18 6.06
C GLY A 287 7.28 20.62 4.89
N PRO A 288 8.61 20.77 4.92
CA PRO A 288 9.51 20.22 3.91
C PRO A 288 9.27 18.72 3.64
N VAL A 289 9.09 18.35 2.36
CA VAL A 289 8.98 16.96 1.88
C VAL A 289 9.92 16.71 0.71
N ARG A 290 10.79 15.70 0.76
CA ARG A 290 11.71 15.37 -0.34
C ARG A 290 10.99 14.82 -1.59
N ARG A 291 10.09 13.85 -1.39
CA ARG A 291 9.30 13.21 -2.44
C ARG A 291 7.81 13.45 -2.22
N LEU A 292 7.13 14.09 -3.17
CA LEU A 292 5.70 14.35 -3.10
C LEU A 292 4.96 13.61 -4.22
N THR A 293 3.87 12.93 -3.90
CA THR A 293 3.05 12.19 -4.87
C THR A 293 1.57 12.57 -4.76
N LEU A 294 0.96 12.97 -5.87
CA LEU A 294 -0.43 13.42 -5.98
C LEU A 294 -1.12 12.63 -7.10
N THR A 295 -1.94 11.61 -6.80
CA THR A 295 -2.46 10.69 -7.83
C THR A 295 -3.96 10.78 -8.11
N LYS A 296 -4.75 11.40 -7.23
CA LYS A 296 -6.19 11.65 -7.48
C LYS A 296 -6.67 12.67 -6.47
N LEU A 297 -7.28 13.75 -6.93
CA LEU A 297 -7.97 14.71 -6.07
C LEU A 297 -9.41 14.79 -6.52
N TYR A 298 -10.34 14.85 -5.58
CA TYR A 298 -11.76 14.96 -5.91
C TYR A 298 -12.08 16.42 -6.24
N GLU A 299 -12.78 16.64 -7.35
CA GLU A 299 -13.04 17.96 -7.98
C GLU A 299 -13.84 18.98 -7.14
N ARG A 300 -14.16 18.68 -5.87
CA ARG A 300 -15.15 19.47 -5.09
C ARG A 300 -14.62 20.79 -4.52
N TYR A 301 -13.31 20.98 -4.43
CA TYR A 301 -12.72 22.15 -3.75
C TYR A 301 -11.81 22.95 -4.69
N GLU A 302 -11.44 24.18 -4.32
CA GLU A 302 -10.46 25.04 -5.01
C GLU A 302 -9.06 24.40 -4.98
N ILE A 303 -8.91 23.31 -5.73
CA ILE A 303 -7.78 22.39 -5.68
C ILE A 303 -6.49 23.07 -6.11
N GLU A 304 -6.54 24.00 -7.07
CA GLU A 304 -5.35 24.62 -7.61
C GLU A 304 -4.59 25.44 -6.54
N ASN A 305 -5.28 26.33 -5.82
CA ASN A 305 -4.67 27.10 -4.73
C ASN A 305 -4.10 26.20 -3.63
N ASN A 306 -4.78 25.10 -3.31
CA ASN A 306 -4.31 24.13 -2.32
C ASN A 306 -3.06 23.37 -2.79
N ILE A 307 -2.99 22.99 -4.06
CA ILE A 307 -1.80 22.34 -4.63
C ILE A 307 -0.63 23.31 -4.67
N VAL A 308 -0.85 24.54 -5.12
CA VAL A 308 0.19 25.59 -5.15
C VAL A 308 0.76 25.77 -3.74
N THR A 309 -0.10 25.99 -2.75
CA THR A 309 0.34 26.17 -1.34
C THR A 309 1.05 24.92 -0.81
N ALA A 310 0.57 23.71 -1.15
CA ALA A 310 1.21 22.47 -0.74
C ALA A 310 2.60 22.30 -1.40
N LEU A 311 2.75 22.65 -2.68
CA LEU A 311 4.02 22.59 -3.40
C LEU A 311 5.03 23.61 -2.87
N GLU A 312 4.59 24.84 -2.61
CA GLU A 312 5.44 25.90 -2.05
C GLU A 312 5.99 25.50 -0.67
N ARG A 313 5.13 24.96 0.20
CA ARG A 313 5.55 24.52 1.54
C ARG A 313 6.38 23.25 1.52
N ALA A 314 5.98 22.27 0.70
CA ALA A 314 6.69 21.01 0.58
C ALA A 314 8.05 21.23 -0.06
N ALA A 315 8.18 22.11 -1.05
CA ALA A 315 9.38 22.33 -1.86
C ALA A 315 10.07 21.00 -2.28
N PRO A 316 9.36 20.11 -3.01
CA PRO A 316 9.87 18.78 -3.30
C PRO A 316 11.04 18.78 -4.28
N VAL A 317 11.88 17.75 -4.19
CA VAL A 317 12.93 17.44 -5.17
C VAL A 317 12.41 16.45 -6.21
N VAL A 318 11.57 15.50 -5.75
CA VAL A 318 10.87 14.54 -6.59
C VAL A 318 9.38 14.82 -6.51
N LEU A 319 8.74 15.11 -7.64
CA LEU A 319 7.30 15.31 -7.73
C LEU A 319 6.69 14.27 -8.66
N HIS A 320 5.66 13.57 -8.17
CA HIS A 320 4.78 12.76 -8.99
C HIS A 320 3.37 13.37 -9.00
N LEU A 321 2.87 13.70 -10.18
CA LEU A 321 1.58 14.34 -10.39
C LEU A 321 0.73 13.58 -11.42
N ASP A 322 -0.48 13.18 -11.04
CA ASP A 322 -1.49 12.65 -11.96
C ASP A 322 -2.38 13.77 -12.50
N ILE A 323 -1.95 14.36 -13.61
CA ILE A 323 -2.68 15.43 -14.29
C ILE A 323 -3.91 14.93 -15.06
N THR A 324 -4.16 13.61 -15.11
CA THR A 324 -5.42 13.09 -15.68
C THR A 324 -6.62 13.39 -14.80
N ARG A 325 -6.36 13.50 -13.48
CA ARG A 325 -7.37 13.66 -12.43
C ARG A 325 -7.20 14.96 -11.65
N ILE A 326 -6.06 15.62 -11.81
CA ILE A 326 -5.73 16.86 -11.12
C ILE A 326 -5.72 18.02 -12.12
N LYS A 327 -6.59 19.01 -11.87
CA LYS A 327 -6.58 20.29 -12.60
C LYS A 327 -5.48 21.16 -11.99
N PHE A 328 -4.28 21.07 -12.54
CA PHE A 328 -3.14 21.90 -12.16
C PHE A 328 -2.43 22.39 -13.42
N ASP A 329 -2.26 23.71 -13.54
CA ASP A 329 -1.47 24.27 -14.63
C ASP A 329 0.03 24.08 -14.35
N LEU A 330 0.65 23.18 -15.12
CA LEU A 330 2.09 22.93 -15.07
C LEU A 330 2.92 24.19 -15.34
N ALA A 331 2.35 25.25 -15.94
CA ALA A 331 3.03 26.52 -16.13
C ALA A 331 3.50 27.13 -14.79
N HIS A 332 2.73 26.96 -13.72
CA HIS A 332 3.04 27.48 -12.38
C HIS A 332 4.19 26.76 -11.70
N LEU A 333 4.53 25.54 -12.14
CA LEU A 333 5.46 24.65 -11.41
C LEU A 333 6.83 25.29 -11.14
N SER A 334 7.37 26.02 -12.12
CA SER A 334 8.67 26.69 -12.01
C SER A 334 8.70 27.80 -10.95
N ALA A 335 7.55 28.42 -10.66
CA ALA A 335 7.45 29.47 -9.65
C ALA A 335 7.23 28.87 -8.25
N VAL A 336 6.40 27.83 -8.15
CA VAL A 336 5.95 27.28 -6.85
C VAL A 336 6.87 26.21 -6.28
N ALA A 337 7.59 25.47 -7.14
CA ALA A 337 8.49 24.39 -6.72
C ALA A 337 9.75 24.34 -7.61
N PRO A 338 10.59 25.39 -7.58
CA PRO A 338 11.79 25.48 -8.41
C PRO A 338 12.86 24.42 -8.06
N SER A 339 12.77 23.80 -6.88
CA SER A 339 13.69 22.76 -6.39
C SER A 339 13.51 21.39 -7.04
N ILE A 340 12.47 21.19 -7.85
CA ILE A 340 12.19 19.89 -8.47
C ILE A 340 13.31 19.54 -9.46
N ARG A 341 13.87 18.35 -9.28
CA ARG A 341 14.89 17.76 -10.18
C ARG A 341 14.39 16.50 -10.87
N PHE A 342 13.39 15.82 -10.30
CA PHE A 342 12.73 14.69 -10.93
C PHE A 342 11.21 14.90 -10.97
N LEU A 343 10.65 14.98 -12.18
CA LEU A 343 9.21 15.17 -12.40
C LEU A 343 8.58 13.93 -13.05
N ARG A 344 7.65 13.27 -12.35
CA ARG A 344 6.81 12.21 -12.88
C ARG A 344 5.40 12.73 -13.18
N LEU A 345 4.94 12.54 -14.40
CA LEU A 345 3.63 12.97 -14.87
C LEU A 345 2.82 11.76 -15.32
N GLN A 346 1.64 11.56 -14.74
CA GLN A 346 0.64 10.65 -15.31
C GLN A 346 -0.37 11.45 -16.13
N VAL A 347 -0.48 11.10 -17.41
CA VAL A 347 -1.14 11.91 -18.44
C VAL A 347 -2.17 11.08 -19.21
N HIS A 348 -3.25 11.72 -19.65
CA HIS A 348 -4.34 11.03 -20.34
C HIS A 348 -3.93 10.81 -21.80
N SER A 349 -4.44 9.76 -22.46
CA SER A 349 -4.12 9.49 -23.87
C SER A 349 -4.46 10.64 -24.83
N THR A 350 -5.40 11.51 -24.45
CA THR A 350 -5.80 12.69 -25.23
C THR A 350 -5.00 13.94 -24.87
N TRP A 351 -3.93 13.81 -24.09
CA TRP A 351 -3.08 14.94 -23.72
C TRP A 351 -2.40 15.50 -24.96
N LYS A 352 -3.03 16.53 -25.55
CA LYS A 352 -2.54 17.29 -26.71
C LYS A 352 -1.61 18.43 -26.30
N TYR A 353 -1.32 18.57 -25.02
CA TYR A 353 -0.63 19.73 -24.49
C TYR A 353 0.87 19.60 -24.73
N ARG A 354 1.41 20.64 -25.36
CA ARG A 354 2.84 20.89 -25.36
C ARG A 354 3.26 21.15 -23.91
N LEU A 355 4.41 20.62 -23.51
CA LEU A 355 5.02 20.95 -22.23
C LEU A 355 5.13 22.49 -22.12
N PRO A 356 4.69 23.10 -20.99
CA PRO A 356 4.75 24.54 -20.84
C PRO A 356 6.18 25.07 -21.00
N PRO A 357 6.37 26.25 -21.64
CA PRO A 357 7.69 26.85 -21.79
C PRO A 357 8.40 27.15 -20.47
N SER A 358 7.68 27.25 -19.36
CA SER A 358 8.27 27.47 -18.03
C SER A 358 9.11 26.29 -17.55
N LEU A 359 8.79 25.05 -17.95
CA LEU A 359 9.57 23.85 -17.60
C LEU A 359 10.99 23.90 -18.19
N ARG A 360 11.20 24.65 -19.27
CA ARG A 360 12.54 24.83 -19.88
C ARG A 360 13.55 25.48 -18.95
N LYS A 361 13.07 26.28 -18.01
CA LYS A 361 13.90 27.03 -17.05
C LYS A 361 14.18 26.22 -15.77
N MET A 362 13.52 25.08 -15.58
CA MET A 362 13.68 24.27 -14.38
C MET A 362 14.94 23.40 -14.45
N PRO A 363 15.62 23.14 -13.32
CA PRO A 363 16.81 22.29 -13.25
C PRO A 363 16.44 20.79 -13.20
N LEU A 364 15.54 20.35 -14.08
CA LEU A 364 15.08 18.96 -14.16
C LEU A 364 16.20 18.06 -14.68
N VAL A 365 16.64 17.11 -13.86
CA VAL A 365 17.58 16.04 -14.27
C VAL A 365 16.82 14.93 -15.00
N ALA A 366 15.60 14.64 -14.57
CA ALA A 366 14.77 13.61 -15.18
C ALA A 366 13.30 13.99 -15.29
N VAL A 367 12.66 13.46 -16.33
CA VAL A 367 11.22 13.54 -16.54
C VAL A 367 10.68 12.15 -16.86
N SER A 368 9.60 11.77 -16.19
CA SER A 368 8.89 10.52 -16.46
C SER A 368 7.46 10.81 -16.89
N ILE A 369 7.01 10.19 -17.98
CA ILE A 369 5.66 10.38 -18.51
C ILE A 369 4.96 9.03 -18.64
N PHE A 370 3.92 8.85 -17.83
CA PHE A 370 3.04 7.70 -17.82
C PHE A 370 1.78 8.01 -18.61
N PHE A 371 1.63 7.39 -19.77
CA PHE A 371 0.43 7.55 -20.58
C PHE A 371 -0.61 6.51 -20.20
N GLU A 372 -1.80 6.95 -19.80
CA GLU A 372 -2.95 6.07 -19.69
C GLU A 372 -3.52 5.83 -21.09
N VAL A 373 -3.14 4.72 -21.74
CA VAL A 373 -3.64 4.44 -23.08
C VAL A 373 -4.68 3.33 -23.09
N LYS A 374 -5.85 3.62 -23.68
CA LYS A 374 -6.98 2.69 -23.80
C LYS A 374 -6.87 1.73 -24.99
N CYS A 375 -5.69 1.60 -25.62
CA CYS A 375 -5.57 0.90 -26.88
C CYS A 375 -5.15 -0.58 -26.71
N ARG A 376 -5.86 -1.48 -27.38
CA ARG A 376 -5.47 -2.91 -27.51
C ARG A 376 -4.44 -3.16 -28.63
N LYS A 377 -4.16 -2.17 -29.49
CA LYS A 377 -3.25 -2.33 -30.62
C LYS A 377 -1.79 -2.29 -30.15
N LYS A 378 -0.94 -3.12 -30.77
CA LYS A 378 0.52 -3.07 -30.56
C LYS A 378 1.02 -1.67 -30.89
N TYR A 379 1.76 -1.05 -29.98
CA TYR A 379 2.42 0.23 -30.25
C TYR A 379 3.51 0.02 -31.29
N VAL A 380 3.76 1.06 -32.08
CA VAL A 380 5.01 1.17 -32.84
C VAL A 380 6.14 1.16 -31.81
N SER A 381 7.12 0.28 -31.99
CA SER A 381 8.26 0.10 -31.06
C SER A 381 8.97 1.41 -30.73
N ASP A 382 8.92 2.38 -31.64
CA ASP A 382 9.74 3.59 -31.59
C ASP A 382 9.00 4.78 -30.97
N ALA A 383 7.71 4.62 -30.62
CA ALA A 383 6.90 5.69 -30.03
C ALA A 383 7.49 6.22 -28.71
N GLY A 384 8.09 5.33 -27.91
CA GLY A 384 8.78 5.70 -26.67
C GLY A 384 9.96 6.64 -26.94
N SER A 385 10.86 6.26 -27.85
CA SER A 385 12.02 7.05 -28.24
C SER A 385 11.65 8.42 -28.81
N ILE A 386 10.65 8.48 -29.71
CA ILE A 386 10.20 9.75 -30.31
C ILE A 386 9.68 10.72 -29.23
N LEU A 387 8.91 10.21 -28.26
CA LEU A 387 8.44 11.02 -27.14
C LEU A 387 9.59 11.46 -26.24
N ALA A 388 10.54 10.57 -25.95
CA ALA A 388 11.73 10.90 -25.17
C ALA A 388 12.57 12.00 -25.83
N GLU A 389 12.82 11.94 -27.14
CA GLU A 389 13.50 13.00 -27.90
C GLU A 389 12.76 14.33 -27.85
N LEU A 390 11.43 14.31 -27.95
CA LEU A 390 10.61 15.52 -27.88
C LEU A 390 10.69 16.18 -26.50
N VAL A 391 10.61 15.39 -25.42
CA VAL A 391 10.75 15.88 -24.04
C VAL A 391 12.15 16.45 -23.83
N ALA A 392 13.18 15.69 -24.19
CA ALA A 392 14.57 16.11 -24.07
C ALA A 392 14.83 17.41 -24.83
N ARG A 393 14.37 17.53 -26.09
CA ARG A 393 14.49 18.77 -26.89
C ARG A 393 13.83 19.97 -26.23
N ASN A 394 12.67 19.77 -25.60
CA ASN A 394 11.95 20.87 -24.96
C ASN A 394 12.53 21.27 -23.62
N ILE A 395 13.21 20.38 -22.88
CA ILE A 395 13.75 20.67 -21.55
C ILE A 395 15.27 20.47 -21.58
N PRO A 396 16.06 21.56 -21.77
CA PRO A 396 17.51 21.47 -21.97
C PRO A 396 18.30 20.82 -20.82
N SER A 397 17.80 20.92 -19.59
CA SER A 397 18.43 20.39 -18.39
C SER A 397 18.29 18.87 -18.22
N VAL A 398 17.34 18.24 -18.91
CA VAL A 398 17.02 16.81 -18.70
C VAL A 398 18.11 15.90 -19.24
N GLU A 399 18.55 14.96 -18.43
CA GLU A 399 19.51 13.92 -18.79
C GLU A 399 18.82 12.58 -19.04
N TYR A 400 17.69 12.32 -18.37
CA TYR A 400 16.96 11.05 -18.45
C TYR A 400 15.47 11.27 -18.70
N VAL A 401 14.91 10.52 -19.64
CA VAL A 401 13.46 10.51 -19.90
C VAL A 401 12.91 9.10 -19.76
N GLU A 402 11.95 8.92 -18.86
CA GLU A 402 11.17 7.68 -18.77
C GLU A 402 9.88 7.85 -19.57
N VAL A 403 9.60 6.91 -20.46
CA VAL A 403 8.32 6.84 -21.15
C VAL A 403 7.67 5.52 -20.83
N ASN A 404 6.51 5.58 -20.18
CA ASN A 404 5.71 4.41 -19.89
C ASN A 404 4.39 4.48 -20.67
N LEU A 405 4.31 3.63 -21.69
CA LEU A 405 3.11 3.45 -22.51
C LEU A 405 2.29 2.28 -21.94
N CYS A 406 1.77 2.46 -20.72
CA CYS A 406 0.93 1.45 -20.08
C CYS A 406 -0.43 1.37 -20.78
N ALA A 407 -0.81 0.17 -21.22
CA ALA A 407 -2.18 -0.11 -21.59
C ALA A 407 -3.01 -0.15 -20.30
N TYR A 408 -3.96 0.78 -20.14
CA TYR A 408 -4.85 0.81 -18.99
C TYR A 408 -5.67 -0.49 -18.96
N ARG A 409 -5.36 -1.37 -18.00
CA ARG A 409 -6.21 -2.51 -17.66
C ARG A 409 -6.84 -2.23 -16.30
N LEU A 410 -8.16 -2.10 -16.29
CA LEU A 410 -9.01 -1.89 -15.10
C LEU A 410 -8.91 -3.03 -14.05
N SER A 411 -8.10 -4.05 -14.28
CA SER A 411 -8.07 -5.23 -13.41
C SER A 411 -6.98 -5.09 -12.35
N PRO A 412 -7.33 -5.07 -11.05
CA PRO A 412 -6.38 -5.00 -9.93
C PRO A 412 -5.58 -6.30 -9.71
N HIS A 413 -5.69 -7.30 -10.60
CA HIS A 413 -5.12 -8.63 -10.43
C HIS A 413 -3.93 -8.95 -11.34
N TYR A 414 -3.44 -7.99 -12.13
CA TYR A 414 -2.27 -8.19 -12.98
C TYR A 414 -1.10 -7.33 -12.49
N ASP A 415 -0.13 -7.97 -11.85
CA ASP A 415 1.10 -7.38 -11.31
C ASP A 415 2.16 -7.04 -12.41
N HIS A 416 1.74 -6.98 -13.68
CA HIS A 416 2.62 -6.73 -14.83
C HIS A 416 2.96 -5.25 -15.06
N GLN A 417 2.78 -4.37 -14.06
CA GLN A 417 2.97 -2.92 -14.25
C GLN A 417 4.43 -2.52 -14.47
N ARG A 418 5.41 -3.36 -14.14
CA ARG A 418 6.84 -3.06 -14.33
C ARG A 418 7.40 -3.42 -15.71
N ASP A 419 6.70 -4.21 -16.50
CA ASP A 419 7.31 -4.84 -17.69
C ASP A 419 7.51 -3.90 -18.90
N ARG A 420 7.17 -2.60 -18.80
CA ARG A 420 7.22 -1.66 -19.96
C ARG A 420 7.61 -0.21 -19.65
N THR A 421 8.36 0.04 -18.59
CA THR A 421 9.00 1.35 -18.41
C THR A 421 10.27 1.41 -19.26
N GLU A 422 10.36 2.38 -20.17
CA GLU A 422 11.55 2.55 -20.99
C GLU A 422 12.26 3.85 -20.62
N TRP A 423 13.42 3.72 -19.98
CA TRP A 423 14.30 4.85 -19.70
C TRP A 423 15.19 5.14 -20.90
N HIS A 424 15.36 6.43 -21.17
CA HIS A 424 16.19 6.93 -22.25
C HIS A 424 17.18 7.95 -21.69
N ARG A 425 18.45 7.81 -22.03
CA ARG A 425 19.50 8.79 -21.72
C ARG A 425 19.66 9.76 -22.89
N VAL A 426 19.71 11.05 -22.61
CA VAL A 426 20.01 12.08 -23.62
C VAL A 426 21.49 12.02 -23.98
N THR A 427 21.82 11.78 -25.25
CA THR A 427 23.21 11.58 -25.71
C THR A 427 23.76 12.77 -26.49
N SER A 428 22.91 13.50 -27.22
CA SER A 428 23.32 14.72 -27.95
C SER A 428 22.20 15.75 -28.03
N ARG A 429 22.61 17.03 -28.10
CA ARG A 429 21.77 18.22 -28.23
C ARG A 429 22.37 19.14 -29.28
N GLU A 430 22.21 18.77 -30.54
CA GLU A 430 22.54 19.65 -31.67
C GLU A 430 21.36 20.60 -31.94
N ALA A 431 21.63 21.75 -32.56
CA ALA A 431 20.67 22.86 -32.71
C ALA A 431 19.27 22.42 -33.22
N ASP A 432 19.23 21.43 -34.11
CA ASP A 432 17.99 20.92 -34.70
C ASP A 432 17.65 19.47 -34.32
N LYS A 433 18.56 18.78 -33.62
CA LYS A 433 18.46 17.35 -33.35
C LYS A 433 18.86 17.00 -31.92
N CYS A 434 17.93 16.42 -31.19
CA CYS A 434 18.19 15.79 -29.90
C CYS A 434 18.09 14.28 -30.08
N THR A 435 19.12 13.55 -29.67
CA THR A 435 19.15 12.08 -29.73
C THR A 435 19.11 11.50 -28.34
N VAL A 436 18.42 10.38 -28.21
CA VAL A 436 18.32 9.63 -26.96
C VAL A 436 18.69 8.16 -27.20
N GLU A 437 19.24 7.54 -26.17
CA GLU A 437 19.60 6.12 -26.16
C GLU A 437 18.72 5.38 -25.15
N LYS A 438 18.06 4.31 -25.58
CA LYS A 438 17.26 3.46 -24.70
C LYS A 438 18.18 2.64 -23.79
N LEU A 439 17.93 2.71 -22.49
CA LEU A 439 18.72 1.99 -21.49
C LEU A 439 18.24 0.54 -21.33
N PRO A 440 19.15 -0.41 -21.07
CA PRO A 440 18.77 -1.75 -20.64
C PRO A 440 18.11 -1.70 -19.24
N GLN A 441 17.24 -2.67 -18.93
CA GLN A 441 16.43 -2.65 -17.70
C GLN A 441 17.25 -2.47 -16.41
N TRP A 442 18.37 -3.17 -16.27
CA TRP A 442 19.21 -3.07 -15.06
C TRP A 442 19.79 -1.65 -14.86
N GLU A 443 20.02 -0.90 -15.95
CA GLU A 443 20.52 0.47 -15.88
C GLU A 443 19.37 1.44 -15.62
N SER A 444 18.20 1.19 -16.21
CA SER A 444 16.94 1.86 -15.89
C SER A 444 16.64 1.81 -14.39
N ASP A 445 16.74 0.63 -13.77
CA ASP A 445 16.48 0.43 -12.33
C ASP A 445 17.45 1.28 -11.49
N LYS A 446 18.75 1.28 -11.84
CA LYS A 446 19.77 2.10 -11.16
C LYS A 446 19.52 3.60 -11.31
N VAL A 447 19.08 4.04 -12.49
CA VAL A 447 18.73 5.44 -12.74
C VAL A 447 17.54 5.85 -11.88
N GLU A 448 16.48 5.02 -11.84
CA GLU A 448 15.31 5.28 -11.00
C GLU A 448 15.69 5.36 -9.51
N ASP A 449 16.45 4.39 -8.98
CA ASP A 449 16.88 4.39 -7.59
C ASP A 449 17.66 5.66 -7.23
N ARG A 450 18.59 6.08 -8.11
CA ARG A 450 19.36 7.32 -7.91
C ARG A 450 18.47 8.55 -7.93
N LEU A 451 17.50 8.63 -8.84
CA LEU A 451 16.58 9.76 -8.95
C LEU A 451 15.64 9.83 -7.73
N LEU A 452 15.17 8.69 -7.25
CA LEU A 452 14.36 8.59 -6.03
C LEU A 452 15.17 8.84 -4.76
N ALA A 453 16.51 8.72 -4.80
CA ALA A 453 17.41 9.02 -3.69
C ALA A 453 17.94 10.48 -3.69
N MET A 454 17.56 11.31 -4.66
CA MET A 454 18.05 12.69 -4.74
C MET A 454 17.75 13.49 -3.47
N THR A 455 18.77 14.14 -2.92
CA THR A 455 18.67 15.04 -1.77
C THR A 455 18.34 16.46 -2.22
N ARG A 456 17.86 17.28 -1.27
CA ARG A 456 17.85 18.73 -1.47
C ARG A 456 19.29 19.23 -1.59
N VAL A 457 19.50 20.22 -2.45
CA VAL A 457 20.79 20.91 -2.65
C VAL A 457 20.80 22.17 -1.81
#